data_AF-A0A672KCG5-F1
#
_entry.id   AF-A0A672KCG5-F1
#
_cell.length_a   1.000
_cell.length_b   1.000
_cell.length_c   1.000
_cell.angle_alpha   90.00
_cell.angle_beta   90.00
_cell.angle_gamma   90.00
#
_symmetry.space_group_name_H-M   'P 1'
#
loop_
_entity.id
_entity.type
_entity.pdbx_description
1 polymer ?
#
loop_
_entity_poly.entity_id
_entity_poly.type
_entity_poly.pdbx_seq_one_letter_code
_entity_poly.pdbx_strand_id
1 'polypeptide(L)'
;MIYTYSGLFCVTVNPYKLLPVYDSEVVAAYRGKKRSEAPPHIFTISDNAYQYMLTDRENQSILITGESGVGKTVNTKRAIQYFASIAAVGGATGKRLPSKGTLEDQIIQANPALEAFGNAKTVRNDNSSRFGKF
;
A
#
# COMPACT_ATOMS: atom_id res chain seq x y z
N MET A 1 -2.64 -10.19 15.02
CA MET A 1 -1.67 -10.38 13.91
C MET A 1 -2.45 -10.77 12.67
N ILE A 2 -2.38 -10.00 11.58
CA ILE A 2 -3.20 -10.21 10.35
C ILE A 2 -2.37 -10.60 9.11
N TYR A 3 -1.05 -10.48 9.19
CA TYR A 3 -0.12 -10.81 8.13
C TYR A 3 0.70 -12.03 8.53
N THR A 4 0.98 -12.91 7.56
CA THR A 4 1.81 -14.10 7.76
C THR A 4 2.53 -14.45 6.47
N TYR A 5 3.80 -14.86 6.58
CA TYR A 5 4.57 -15.29 5.43
C TYR A 5 4.27 -16.74 5.05
N SER A 6 4.14 -17.00 3.75
CA SER A 6 4.05 -18.33 3.16
C SER A 6 5.00 -18.39 1.96
N GLY A 7 6.24 -18.80 2.19
CA GLY A 7 7.28 -18.80 1.16
C GLY A 7 7.55 -17.40 0.62
N LEU A 8 7.29 -17.13 -0.65
CA LEU A 8 7.42 -15.79 -1.24
C LEU A 8 6.23 -14.87 -0.92
N PHE A 9 5.09 -15.44 -0.53
CA PHE A 9 3.85 -14.69 -0.36
C PHE A 9 3.74 -14.07 1.03
N CYS A 10 3.12 -12.88 1.09
CA CYS A 10 2.60 -12.29 2.32
C CYS A 10 1.09 -12.48 2.32
N VAL A 11 0.61 -13.41 3.13
CA VAL A 11 -0.82 -13.70 3.30
C VAL A 11 -1.38 -12.69 4.29
N THR A 12 -2.54 -12.12 3.97
CA THR A 12 -3.27 -11.21 4.85
C THR A 12 -4.69 -11.70 5.05
N VAL A 13 -5.19 -11.58 6.28
CA VAL A 13 -6.58 -11.86 6.64
C VAL A 13 -7.25 -10.56 7.03
N ASN A 14 -8.39 -10.24 6.41
CA ASN A 14 -9.14 -9.03 6.73
C ASN A 14 -9.67 -9.12 8.18
N PRO A 15 -9.24 -8.23 9.10
CA PRO A 15 -9.68 -8.28 10.50
C PRO A 15 -11.11 -7.76 10.72
N TYR A 16 -11.72 -7.12 9.71
CA TYR A 16 -12.99 -6.39 9.84
C TYR A 16 -13.02 -5.39 11.02
N LYS A 17 -11.84 -4.93 11.45
CA LYS A 17 -11.62 -3.99 12.55
C LYS A 17 -10.47 -3.06 12.21
N LEU A 18 -10.54 -1.83 12.71
CA LEU A 18 -9.42 -0.91 12.65
C LEU A 18 -8.35 -1.38 13.64
N LEU A 19 -7.15 -1.62 13.12
CA LEU A 19 -5.98 -1.98 13.92
C LEU A 19 -4.93 -0.88 13.76
N PRO A 20 -4.16 -0.54 14.80
CA PRO A 20 -3.10 0.47 14.76
C PRO A 20 -1.83 -0.03 14.03
N VAL A 21 -2.00 -0.86 13.00
CA VAL A 21 -0.89 -1.48 12.24
C VAL A 21 -0.43 -0.64 11.06
N TYR A 22 -1.10 0.49 10.81
CA TYR A 22 -0.79 1.39 9.69
C TYR A 22 -0.35 2.79 10.14
N ASP A 23 -0.06 2.94 11.43
CA ASP A 23 0.34 4.22 12.00
C ASP A 23 1.75 4.60 11.54
N SER A 24 2.06 5.90 11.59
CA SER A 24 3.35 6.44 11.14
C SER A 24 4.55 5.84 11.88
N GLU A 25 4.37 5.51 13.15
CA GLU A 25 5.39 4.82 13.97
C GLU A 25 5.71 3.44 13.40
N VAL A 26 4.70 2.70 12.93
CA VAL A 26 4.89 1.41 12.28
C VAL A 26 5.60 1.61 10.95
N VAL A 27 5.22 2.61 10.14
CA VAL A 27 5.95 2.93 8.90
C VAL A 27 7.44 3.16 9.16
N ALA A 28 7.78 3.94 10.19
CA ALA A 28 9.17 4.21 10.56
C ALA A 28 9.91 2.94 11.05
N ALA A 29 9.24 2.07 11.81
CA ALA A 29 9.83 0.84 12.33
C ALA A 29 10.21 -0.17 11.24
N TYR A 30 9.47 -0.19 10.13
CA TYR A 30 9.70 -1.11 9.01
C TYR A 30 10.67 -0.57 7.94
N ARG A 31 11.02 0.71 8.01
CA ARG A 31 11.91 1.34 7.04
C ARG A 31 13.31 0.75 7.10
N GLY A 32 13.81 0.31 5.94
CA GLY A 32 15.17 -0.20 5.82
C GLY A 32 15.38 -1.61 6.39
N LYS A 33 14.31 -2.28 6.84
CA LYS A 33 14.39 -3.58 7.51
C LYS A 33 14.29 -4.72 6.52
N LYS A 34 15.23 -5.68 6.64
CA LYS A 34 15.13 -6.93 5.88
C LYS A 34 13.95 -7.75 6.36
N ARG A 35 13.46 -8.64 5.48
CA ARG A 35 12.38 -9.58 5.79
C ARG A 35 12.59 -10.42 7.05
N SER A 36 13.83 -10.76 7.38
CA SER A 36 14.19 -11.53 8.58
C SER A 36 14.22 -10.69 9.87
N GLU A 37 14.26 -9.37 9.75
CA GLU A 37 14.45 -8.43 10.87
C GLU A 37 13.13 -7.83 11.36
N ALA A 38 12.05 -8.00 10.59
CA ALA A 38 10.73 -7.46 10.90
C ALA A 38 9.66 -8.55 10.77
N PRO A 39 8.59 -8.49 11.59
CA PRO A 39 7.48 -9.44 11.46
C PRO A 39 6.76 -9.28 10.11
N PRO A 40 5.93 -10.26 9.70
CA PRO A 40 5.20 -10.16 8.46
C PRO A 40 4.32 -8.91 8.40
N HIS A 41 4.50 -8.09 7.37
CA HIS A 41 3.70 -6.90 7.12
C HIS A 41 3.72 -6.50 5.65
N ILE A 42 2.72 -5.74 5.20
CA ILE A 42 2.71 -5.16 3.85
C ILE A 42 3.87 -4.18 3.63
N PHE A 43 4.26 -3.45 4.68
CA PHE A 43 5.37 -2.50 4.64
C PHE A 43 6.72 -3.18 4.38
N THR A 44 6.96 -4.38 4.93
CA THR A 44 8.17 -5.14 4.60
C THR A 44 8.23 -5.53 3.12
N ILE A 45 7.09 -5.85 2.51
CA ILE A 45 7.03 -6.16 1.07
C ILE A 45 7.31 -4.91 0.24
N SER A 46 6.71 -3.79 0.61
CA SER A 46 6.95 -2.50 -0.05
C SER A 46 8.39 -2.02 0.11
N ASP A 47 8.99 -2.13 1.30
CA ASP A 47 10.37 -1.72 1.56
C ASP A 47 11.38 -2.57 0.82
N ASN A 48 11.23 -3.90 0.86
CA ASN A 48 12.09 -4.80 0.09
C ASN A 48 12.02 -4.52 -1.41
N ALA A 49 10.81 -4.30 -1.96
CA ALA A 49 10.65 -3.93 -3.36
C ALA A 49 11.39 -2.60 -3.66
N TYR A 50 11.27 -1.60 -2.79
CA TYR A 50 12.00 -0.34 -2.96
C TYR A 50 13.53 -0.53 -2.90
N GLN A 51 14.02 -1.34 -1.96
CA GLN A 51 15.44 -1.66 -1.84
C GLN A 51 15.97 -2.40 -3.07
N TYR A 52 15.31 -3.48 -3.50
CA TYR A 52 15.69 -4.24 -4.70
C TYR A 52 15.66 -3.38 -5.96
N MET A 53 14.68 -2.48 -6.09
CA MET A 53 14.66 -1.50 -7.18
C MET A 53 15.92 -0.63 -7.22
N LEU A 54 16.39 -0.16 -6.07
CA LEU A 54 17.59 0.69 -5.97
C LEU A 54 18.89 -0.09 -6.16
N THR A 55 18.97 -1.31 -5.62
CA THR A 55 20.16 -2.16 -5.67
C THR A 55 20.33 -2.83 -7.04
N ASP A 56 19.27 -3.49 -7.52
CA ASP A 56 19.33 -4.32 -8.72
C ASP A 56 19.05 -3.51 -10.00
N ARG A 57 18.55 -2.27 -9.85
CA ARG A 57 18.19 -1.37 -10.96
C ARG A 57 17.09 -1.92 -11.87
N GLU A 58 16.23 -2.77 -11.33
CA GLU A 58 15.10 -3.36 -12.04
C GLU A 58 13.75 -2.84 -11.52
N ASN A 59 12.81 -2.65 -12.44
CA ASN A 59 11.44 -2.27 -12.09
C ASN A 59 10.76 -3.38 -11.29
N GLN A 60 10.02 -3.00 -10.24
CA GLN A 60 9.37 -3.94 -9.34
C GLN A 60 7.86 -3.93 -9.51
N SER A 61 7.22 -5.06 -9.22
CA SER A 61 5.77 -5.18 -9.19
C SER A 61 5.31 -5.92 -7.93
N ILE A 62 4.19 -5.46 -7.37
CA ILE A 62 3.54 -6.11 -6.22
C ILE A 62 2.14 -6.52 -6.66
N LEU A 63 1.90 -7.83 -6.75
CA LEU A 63 0.60 -8.38 -7.11
C LEU A 63 -0.24 -8.64 -5.85
N ILE A 64 -1.34 -7.91 -5.69
CA ILE A 64 -2.29 -8.09 -4.58
C ILE A 64 -3.53 -8.84 -5.08
N THR A 65 -3.64 -10.12 -4.73
CA THR A 65 -4.73 -11.01 -5.18
C THR A 65 -5.73 -11.33 -4.07
N GLY A 66 -6.85 -11.94 -4.46
CA GLY A 66 -7.89 -12.44 -3.55
C GLY A 66 -9.31 -12.10 -4.01
N GLU A 67 -10.31 -12.71 -3.37
CA GLU A 67 -11.74 -12.49 -3.69
C GLU A 67 -12.23 -11.07 -3.32
N SER A 68 -13.47 -10.74 -3.67
CA SER A 68 -14.07 -9.49 -3.20
C SER A 68 -14.27 -9.52 -1.68
N GLY A 69 -13.99 -8.40 -0.99
CA GLY A 69 -14.17 -8.27 0.46
C GLY A 69 -12.94 -8.61 1.32
N VAL A 70 -11.87 -9.17 0.73
CA VAL A 70 -10.66 -9.57 1.46
C VAL A 70 -9.70 -8.41 1.81
N GLY A 71 -10.03 -7.18 1.43
CA GLY A 71 -9.23 -5.99 1.77
C GLY A 71 -8.11 -5.63 0.78
N LYS A 72 -8.19 -6.06 -0.48
CA LYS A 72 -7.20 -5.72 -1.53
C LYS A 72 -6.97 -4.21 -1.65
N THR A 73 -8.04 -3.44 -1.88
CA THR A 73 -8.00 -1.99 -2.08
C THR A 73 -7.38 -1.26 -0.88
N VAL A 74 -7.65 -1.74 0.34
CA VAL A 74 -7.05 -1.18 1.56
C VAL A 74 -5.54 -1.41 1.58
N ASN A 75 -5.09 -2.65 1.32
CA ASN A 75 -3.66 -2.96 1.25
C ASN A 75 -2.94 -2.18 0.14
N THR A 76 -3.56 -2.04 -1.04
CA THR A 76 -3.01 -1.22 -2.14
C THR A 76 -2.82 0.24 -1.72
N LYS A 77 -3.82 0.85 -1.07
CA LYS A 77 -3.71 2.22 -0.56
C LYS A 77 -2.56 2.37 0.44
N ARG A 78 -2.40 1.41 1.36
CA ARG A 78 -1.33 1.43 2.37
C ARG A 78 0.05 1.25 1.76
N ALA A 79 0.20 0.39 0.74
CA ALA A 79 1.47 0.26 0.02
C ALA A 79 1.86 1.55 -0.70
N ILE A 80 0.91 2.22 -1.37
CA ILE A 80 1.14 3.51 -2.04
C ILE A 80 1.55 4.59 -1.02
N GLN A 81 0.85 4.67 0.11
CA GLN A 81 1.18 5.60 1.20
C GLN A 81 2.59 5.35 1.76
N TYR A 82 2.99 4.08 1.87
CA TYR A 82 4.34 3.73 2.29
C TYR A 82 5.38 4.25 1.31
N PHE A 83 5.22 3.99 0.01
CA PHE A 83 6.14 4.49 -1.02
C PHE A 83 6.25 6.02 -1.04
N ALA A 84 5.11 6.71 -0.93
CA ALA A 84 5.06 8.16 -0.76
C ALA A 84 5.94 8.62 0.41
N SER A 85 5.72 8.05 1.60
CA SER A 85 6.44 8.46 2.81
C SER A 85 7.96 8.27 2.75
N ILE A 86 8.45 7.20 2.10
CA ILE A 86 9.89 6.92 2.01
C ILE A 86 10.55 7.68 0.85
N ALA A 87 9.82 7.91 -0.26
CA ALA A 87 10.33 8.59 -1.43
C ALA A 87 10.36 10.12 -1.27
N ALA A 88 9.46 10.69 -0.45
CA ALA A 88 9.41 12.12 -0.17
C ALA A 88 10.67 12.67 0.51
N VAL A 89 11.47 11.81 1.14
CA VAL A 89 12.71 12.19 1.83
C VAL A 89 13.85 12.51 0.84
N GLY A 90 13.73 12.09 -0.43
CA GLY A 90 14.72 12.27 -1.48
C GLY A 90 14.43 13.45 -2.42
N GLY A 91 14.53 14.69 -1.94
CA GLY A 91 14.92 15.84 -2.78
C GLY A 91 13.88 16.45 -3.74
N ALA A 92 12.61 16.08 -3.71
CA ALA A 92 11.58 16.82 -4.46
C ALA A 92 11.04 18.00 -3.64
N THR A 93 11.86 19.04 -3.45
CA THR A 93 11.38 20.41 -3.21
C THR A 93 10.72 20.97 -4.49
N GLY A 94 9.77 20.24 -5.05
CA GLY A 94 8.91 20.73 -6.12
C GLY A 94 7.96 21.75 -5.52
N LYS A 95 8.02 22.99 -6.02
CA LYS A 95 7.15 24.12 -5.67
C LYS A 95 5.79 23.66 -5.11
N ARG A 96 5.60 23.81 -3.81
CA ARG A 96 4.27 23.72 -3.18
C ARG A 96 3.37 24.75 -3.84
N LEU A 97 2.54 24.34 -4.79
CA LEU A 97 1.42 25.15 -5.23
C LEU A 97 0.42 25.13 -4.07
N PRO A 98 0.11 26.27 -3.42
CA PRO A 98 -0.71 26.30 -2.20
C PRO A 98 -2.15 25.75 -2.39
N SER A 99 -2.55 25.47 -3.63
CA SER A 99 -3.86 24.93 -4.00
C SER A 99 -3.86 23.44 -4.36
N LYS A 100 -2.71 22.80 -4.64
CA LYS A 100 -2.64 21.37 -4.97
C LYS A 100 -1.78 20.69 -3.90
N GLY A 101 -2.37 19.75 -3.16
CA GLY A 101 -1.67 18.95 -2.15
C GLY A 101 -0.46 18.21 -2.74
N THR A 102 0.26 17.50 -1.88
CA THR A 102 1.42 16.69 -2.30
C THR A 102 1.04 15.72 -3.43
N LEU A 103 2.01 15.26 -4.21
CA LEU A 103 1.75 14.23 -5.24
C LEU A 103 1.06 12.99 -4.62
N GLU A 104 1.39 12.71 -3.37
CA GLU A 104 0.80 11.68 -2.52
C GLU A 104 -0.69 11.92 -2.29
N ASP A 105 -1.05 13.15 -1.88
CA ASP A 105 -2.45 13.56 -1.72
C ASP A 105 -3.21 13.44 -3.03
N GLN A 106 -2.59 13.79 -4.15
CA GLN A 106 -3.22 13.68 -5.47
C GLN A 106 -3.48 12.21 -5.87
N ILE A 107 -2.51 11.31 -5.64
CA ILE A 107 -2.68 9.87 -5.90
C ILE A 107 -3.77 9.28 -5.00
N ILE A 108 -3.82 9.69 -3.73
CA ILE A 108 -4.84 9.23 -2.79
C ILE A 108 -6.22 9.80 -3.15
N GLN A 109 -6.30 11.07 -3.54
CA GLN A 109 -7.52 11.76 -3.96
C GLN A 109 -8.12 11.20 -5.26
N ALA A 110 -7.31 10.59 -6.11
CA ALA A 110 -7.82 9.88 -7.28
C ALA A 110 -8.67 8.66 -6.90
N ASN A 111 -8.43 8.02 -5.75
CA ASN A 111 -9.15 6.80 -5.37
C ASN A 111 -10.65 7.05 -5.11
N PRO A 112 -11.10 8.07 -4.35
CA PRO A 112 -12.53 8.39 -4.22
C PRO A 112 -13.26 8.51 -5.56
N ALA A 113 -12.66 9.19 -6.55
CA ALA A 113 -13.25 9.30 -7.89
C ALA A 113 -13.33 7.93 -8.58
N LEU A 114 -12.23 7.16 -8.57
CA LEU A 114 -12.21 5.81 -9.15
C LEU A 114 -13.19 4.85 -8.48
N GLU A 115 -13.36 4.95 -7.16
CA GLU A 115 -14.31 4.14 -6.40
C GLU A 115 -15.75 4.55 -6.69
N ALA A 116 -16.04 5.85 -6.80
CA ALA A 116 -17.38 6.34 -7.11
C ALA A 116 -17.91 5.83 -8.47
N PHE A 117 -17.03 5.72 -9.48
CA PHE A 117 -17.43 5.26 -10.82
C PHE A 117 -17.16 3.76 -11.06
N GLY A 118 -16.25 3.15 -10.31
CA GLY A 118 -15.75 1.81 -10.59
C GLY A 118 -16.05 0.76 -9.51
N ASN A 119 -16.56 1.16 -8.35
CA ASN A 119 -16.99 0.22 -7.32
C ASN A 119 -18.53 0.06 -7.33
N ALA A 120 -18.98 -1.12 -6.92
CA ALA A 120 -20.38 -1.43 -6.73
C ALA A 120 -20.57 -2.35 -5.53
N LYS A 121 -21.77 -2.29 -4.94
CA LYS A 121 -22.20 -3.27 -3.93
C LYS A 121 -22.36 -4.64 -4.57
N THR A 122 -21.85 -5.66 -3.87
CA THR A 122 -22.02 -7.08 -4.24
C THR A 122 -22.54 -7.85 -3.04
N VAL A 123 -22.95 -9.11 -3.23
CA VAL A 123 -23.44 -9.99 -2.14
C VAL A 123 -22.42 -10.15 -1.00
N ARG A 124 -21.11 -10.07 -1.30
CA ARG A 124 -20.02 -10.34 -0.35
C ARG A 124 -19.22 -9.09 0.09
N ASN A 125 -19.48 -7.93 -0.52
CA ASN A 125 -18.71 -6.71 -0.27
C ASN A 125 -19.48 -5.47 -0.75
N ASP A 126 -19.71 -4.52 0.15
CA ASP A 126 -20.47 -3.30 -0.12
C ASP A 126 -19.70 -2.28 -0.99
N ASN A 127 -18.38 -2.37 -1.06
CA ASN A 127 -17.54 -1.49 -1.87
C ASN A 127 -16.56 -2.30 -2.73
N SER A 128 -17.11 -3.13 -3.62
CA SER A 128 -16.30 -4.02 -4.48
C SER A 128 -15.84 -3.31 -5.75
N SER A 129 -14.54 -3.22 -5.98
CA SER A 129 -14.00 -2.76 -7.27
C SER A 129 -14.36 -3.71 -8.41
N ARG A 130 -14.84 -3.14 -9.52
CA ARG A 130 -15.27 -3.88 -10.73
C ARG A 130 -14.39 -3.67 -11.95
N PHE A 131 -13.21 -3.11 -11.73
CA PHE A 131 -12.17 -2.91 -12.74
C PHE A 131 -10.82 -3.40 -12.20
N GLY A 132 -9.89 -3.73 -13.11
CA GLY A 132 -8.48 -3.93 -12.78
C GLY A 132 -7.74 -2.60 -12.77
N LYS A 133 -6.84 -2.41 -11.82
CA LYS A 133 -5.96 -1.23 -11.73
C LYS A 133 -4.51 -1.73 -11.68
N PHE A 134 -3.66 -1.17 -12.54
CA PHE A 134 -2.21 -1.36 -12.53
C PHE A 134 -1.57 -0.03 -12.18
#